data_AF-A0A838E8J0-F1
#
_entry.id   AF-A0A838E8J0-F1
#
_cell.length_a   1.000
_cell.length_b   1.000
_cell.length_c   1.000
_cell.angle_alpha   90.00
_cell.angle_beta   90.00
_cell.angle_gamma   90.00
#
_symmetry.space_group_name_H-M   'P 1'
#
loop_
_entity.id
_entity.type
_entity.pdbx_description
1 polymer ?
#
loop_
_entity_poly.entity_id
_entity_poly.type
_entity_poly.pdbx_seq_one_letter_code
_entity_poly.pdbx_strand_id
1 'polypeptide(L)'
;ARRGVPDVFDPSRHGAAGGDVEDEAIERLGSARVVAALDRLATDQRAVLLLRIIGDLTIEQIAEVLGKRPGAVKALQRRGLAALRRHVEIHGWEGVPL
;
A
#
# COMPACT_ATOMS: atom_id res chain seq x y z
N ALA A 1 21.82 48.47 21.44
CA ALA A 1 20.84 48.43 20.33
C ALA A 1 21.10 47.20 19.45
N ARG A 2 20.28 46.15 19.58
CA ARG A 2 20.04 45.09 18.58
C ARG A 2 18.61 44.58 18.83
N ARG A 3 17.64 45.20 18.15
CA ARG A 3 16.23 44.82 18.19
C ARG A 3 16.10 43.59 17.29
N GLY A 4 15.75 42.44 17.87
CA GLY A 4 15.53 41.20 17.12
C GLY A 4 14.49 41.41 16.04
N VAL A 5 14.80 41.01 14.82
CA VAL A 5 13.84 40.92 13.73
C VAL A 5 12.81 39.86 14.15
N PRO A 6 11.49 40.15 14.15
CA PRO A 6 10.51 39.12 14.42
C PRO A 6 10.62 38.04 13.34
N ASP A 7 10.55 36.78 13.76
CA ASP A 7 10.38 35.63 12.87
C ASP A 7 9.01 35.78 12.20
N VAL A 8 8.99 36.51 11.08
CA VAL A 8 7.79 36.69 10.28
C VAL A 8 7.59 35.38 9.55
N PHE A 9 6.62 34.60 10.03
CA PHE A 9 6.10 33.47 9.27
C PHE A 9 5.62 34.00 7.92
N ASP A 10 6.39 33.68 6.87
CA ASP A 10 6.12 34.07 5.49
C ASP A 10 5.42 32.91 4.78
N PRO A 11 4.09 32.94 4.62
CA PRO A 11 3.35 31.88 3.95
C PRO A 11 3.63 31.82 2.45
N SER A 12 4.36 32.79 1.88
CA SER A 12 4.75 32.77 0.47
C SER A 12 6.04 31.97 0.21
N ARG A 13 6.67 31.42 1.26
CA ARG A 13 7.80 30.48 1.13
C ARG A 13 7.42 29.05 0.75
N HIS A 14 6.13 28.74 0.56
CA HIS A 14 5.67 27.44 0.04
C HIS A 14 5.87 27.29 -1.48
N GLY A 15 6.99 27.80 -1.99
CA GLY A 15 7.25 27.93 -3.41
C GLY A 15 8.63 27.46 -3.79
N ALA A 16 8.93 26.17 -3.61
CA ALA A 16 9.77 25.34 -4.49
C ALA A 16 9.94 23.94 -3.88
N ALA A 17 9.51 22.91 -4.63
CA ALA A 17 9.67 21.47 -4.38
C ALA A 17 8.66 20.73 -3.47
N GLY A 18 7.41 21.20 -3.37
CA GLY A 18 6.35 20.49 -2.66
C GLY A 18 5.27 19.98 -3.61
N GLY A 19 5.08 18.65 -3.69
CA GLY A 19 3.72 18.14 -3.86
C GLY A 19 2.86 18.66 -2.69
N ASP A 20 1.56 18.81 -2.90
CA ASP A 20 0.66 19.26 -1.86
C ASP A 20 0.87 18.39 -0.60
N VAL A 21 1.13 19.02 0.54
CA VAL A 21 1.38 18.33 1.81
C VAL A 21 0.16 17.48 2.16
N GLU A 22 -1.04 17.91 1.75
CA GLU A 22 -2.28 17.15 1.87
C GLU A 22 -2.25 15.88 1.01
N ASP A 23 -1.90 15.98 -0.27
CA ASP A 23 -1.81 14.83 -1.18
C ASP A 23 -0.78 13.81 -0.69
N GLU A 24 0.42 14.27 -0.29
CA GLU A 24 1.47 13.39 0.23
C GLU A 24 1.04 12.70 1.54
N ALA A 25 0.29 13.38 2.40
CA ALA A 25 -0.28 12.80 3.60
C ALA A 25 -1.35 11.74 3.26
N ILE A 26 -2.22 12.01 2.28
CA ILE A 26 -3.25 11.07 1.81
C ILE A 26 -2.60 9.82 1.20
N GLU A 27 -1.58 9.96 0.36
CA GLU A 27 -0.85 8.85 -0.24
C GLU A 27 -0.16 7.96 0.80
N ARG A 28 0.48 8.56 1.80
CA ARG A 28 1.11 7.83 2.91
C ARG A 28 0.07 7.05 3.72
N LEU A 29 -1.07 7.67 4.03
CA LEU A 29 -2.16 7.01 4.74
C LEU A 29 -2.77 5.87 3.91
N GLY A 30 -2.94 6.06 2.60
CA GLY A 30 -3.36 5.00 1.67
C GLY A 30 -2.40 3.81 1.66
N SER A 31 -1.10 4.08 1.53
CA SER A 31 -0.05 3.07 1.57
C SER A 31 -0.03 2.31 2.90
N ALA A 32 -0.14 3.01 4.03
CA ALA A 32 -0.20 2.39 5.36
C ALA A 32 -1.42 1.46 5.52
N ARG A 33 -2.58 1.84 4.97
CA ARG A 33 -3.79 0.99 4.99
C ARG A 33 -3.62 -0.28 4.16
N VAL A 34 -3.00 -0.19 2.98
CA VAL A 34 -2.72 -1.36 2.13
C VAL A 34 -1.79 -2.34 2.84
N VAL A 35 -0.71 -1.85 3.45
CA VAL A 35 0.22 -2.68 4.23
C VAL A 35 -0.52 -3.38 5.37
N ALA A 36 -1.31 -2.64 6.15
CA ALA A 36 -2.10 -3.20 7.24
C ALA A 36 -3.12 -4.25 6.77
N ALA A 37 -3.70 -4.09 5.58
CA ALA A 37 -4.62 -5.07 5.00
C ALA A 37 -3.90 -6.35 4.55
N LEU A 38 -2.70 -6.23 3.98
CA LEU A 38 -1.85 -7.37 3.61
C LEU A 38 -1.36 -8.15 4.84
N ASP A 39 -1.03 -7.45 5.94
CA ASP A 39 -0.58 -8.09 7.18
C ASP A 39 -1.64 -8.98 7.83
N ARG A 40 -2.92 -8.72 7.57
CA ARG A 40 -4.04 -9.54 8.04
C ARG A 40 -4.28 -10.81 7.24
N LEU A 41 -3.65 -10.95 6.07
CA LEU A 41 -3.74 -12.16 5.27
C LEU A 41 -2.96 -13.31 5.93
N ALA A 42 -3.46 -14.53 5.76
CA ALA A 42 -2.67 -15.71 6.10
C ALA A 42 -1.35 -15.69 5.32
N THR A 43 -0.24 -16.10 5.94
CA THR A 43 1.11 -16.01 5.39
C THR A 43 1.20 -16.54 3.96
N ASP A 44 0.65 -17.72 3.69
CA ASP A 44 0.66 -18.33 2.36
C ASP A 44 -0.16 -17.55 1.32
N GLN A 45 -1.23 -16.86 1.73
CA GLN A 45 -2.03 -16.01 0.84
C GLN A 45 -1.25 -14.74 0.50
N ARG A 46 -0.66 -14.08 1.51
CA ARG A 46 0.17 -12.88 1.33
C ARG A 46 1.36 -13.18 0.41
N ALA A 47 2.08 -14.28 0.66
CA ALA A 47 3.22 -14.68 -0.15
C ALA A 47 2.85 -14.85 -1.63
N VAL A 48 1.75 -15.55 -1.92
CA VAL A 48 1.28 -15.73 -3.31
C VAL A 48 0.95 -14.39 -3.96
N LEU A 49 0.29 -13.47 -3.26
CA LEU A 49 -0.06 -12.16 -3.82
C LEU A 49 1.17 -11.27 -4.05
N LEU A 50 2.10 -11.22 -3.11
CA LEU A 50 3.33 -10.42 -3.26
C LEU A 50 4.18 -10.91 -4.42
N LEU A 51 4.38 -12.23 -4.53
CA LEU A 51 5.11 -12.82 -5.65
C LEU A 51 4.41 -12.58 -6.99
N ARG A 52 3.08 -12.56 -7.02
CA ARG A 52 2.31 -12.32 -8.25
C ARG A 52 2.31 -10.86 -8.71
N ILE A 53 2.23 -9.91 -7.77
CA ILE A 53 2.03 -8.49 -8.08
C ILE A 53 3.34 -7.73 -8.13
N ILE A 54 4.23 -7.98 -7.17
CA ILE A 54 5.53 -7.30 -7.07
C ILE A 54 6.62 -8.10 -7.79
N GLY A 55 6.53 -9.43 -7.71
CA GLY A 55 7.49 -10.32 -8.38
C GLY A 55 7.15 -10.63 -9.83
N ASP A 56 5.99 -10.21 -10.35
CA ASP A 56 5.48 -10.53 -11.69
C ASP A 56 5.55 -12.03 -12.08
N LEU A 57 5.56 -12.93 -11.08
CA LEU A 57 5.73 -14.35 -11.31
C LEU A 57 4.42 -15.01 -11.79
N THR A 58 4.53 -16.01 -12.68
CA THR A 58 3.40 -16.86 -13.07
C THR A 58 2.98 -17.80 -11.94
N ILE A 59 1.81 -18.42 -12.06
CA ILE A 59 1.35 -19.42 -11.08
C ILE A 59 2.35 -20.57 -10.94
N GLU A 60 2.91 -20.99 -12.07
CA GLU A 60 3.86 -22.09 -12.18
C GLU A 60 5.18 -21.74 -11.47
N GLN A 61 5.72 -20.53 -11.71
CA GLN A 61 6.92 -20.05 -11.02
C GLN A 61 6.69 -19.89 -9.51
N ILE A 62 5.52 -19.38 -9.09
CA ILE A 62 5.17 -19.27 -7.67
C ILE A 62 5.06 -20.66 -7.03
N ALA A 63 4.50 -21.64 -7.75
CA ALA A 63 4.38 -23.00 -7.30
C ALA A 63 5.76 -23.63 -7.03
N GLU A 64 6.73 -23.38 -7.93
CA GLU A 64 8.13 -23.79 -7.75
C GLU A 64 8.77 -23.10 -6.53
N VAL A 65 8.67 -21.77 -6.43
CA VAL A 65 9.25 -20.98 -5.31
C VAL A 65 8.70 -21.43 -3.95
N LEU A 66 7.41 -21.74 -3.88
CA LEU A 66 6.74 -22.11 -2.62
C LEU A 66 6.73 -23.63 -2.36
N GLY A 67 7.22 -24.46 -3.27
CA GLY A 67 7.15 -25.92 -3.16
C GLY A 67 5.72 -26.45 -3.10
N LYS A 68 4.78 -25.81 -3.83
CA LYS A 68 3.34 -26.15 -3.83
C LYS A 68 2.88 -26.58 -5.22
N ARG A 69 1.71 -27.22 -5.31
CA ARG A 69 1.07 -27.53 -6.60
C ARG A 69 0.45 -26.25 -7.21
N PRO A 70 0.45 -26.06 -8.54
CA PRO A 70 -0.19 -24.91 -9.19
C PRO A 70 -1.65 -24.70 -8.78
N GLY A 71 -2.43 -25.78 -8.61
CA GLY A 71 -3.82 -25.70 -8.13
C GLY A 71 -3.93 -25.14 -6.70
N ALA A 72 -2.98 -25.46 -5.82
CA ALA A 72 -2.94 -24.90 -4.47
C ALA A 72 -2.62 -23.40 -4.49
N VAL A 73 -1.70 -22.97 -5.37
CA VAL A 73 -1.38 -21.55 -5.59
C VAL A 73 -2.59 -20.79 -6.10
N LYS A 74 -3.30 -21.30 -7.12
CA LYS A 74 -4.55 -20.70 -7.62
C LYS A 74 -5.59 -20.54 -6.51
N ALA A 75 -5.75 -21.55 -5.66
CA ALA A 75 -6.67 -21.51 -4.54
C ALA A 75 -6.24 -20.48 -3.46
N LEU A 76 -4.95 -20.39 -3.17
CA LEU A 76 -4.39 -19.38 -2.26
C LEU A 76 -4.57 -17.96 -2.80
N GLN A 77 -4.28 -17.72 -4.08
CA GLN A 77 -4.48 -16.41 -4.73
C GLN A 77 -5.95 -15.98 -4.64
N ARG A 78 -6.89 -16.85 -5.03
CA ARG A 78 -8.32 -16.55 -4.94
C ARG A 78 -8.74 -16.21 -3.51
N ARG A 79 -8.31 -16.99 -2.52
CA ARG A 79 -8.63 -16.73 -1.11
C ARG A 79 -7.98 -15.44 -0.60
N GLY A 80 -6.74 -15.17 -1.00
CA GLY A 80 -6.01 -13.96 -0.66
C GLY A 80 -6.71 -12.71 -1.18
N LEU A 81 -7.08 -12.68 -2.47
CA LEU A 81 -7.83 -11.56 -3.06
C LEU A 81 -9.18 -11.35 -2.37
N ALA A 82 -9.92 -12.43 -2.09
CA ALA A 82 -11.19 -12.34 -1.38
C ALA A 82 -11.02 -11.81 0.05
N ALA A 83 -9.95 -12.18 0.74
CA ALA A 83 -9.63 -11.68 2.08
C ALA A 83 -9.18 -10.22 2.06
N LEU A 84 -8.32 -9.85 1.10
CA LEU A 84 -7.86 -8.48 0.92
C LEU A 84 -9.03 -7.54 0.66
N ARG A 85 -9.97 -7.93 -0.21
CA ARG A 85 -11.20 -7.18 -0.47
C ARG A 85 -11.98 -6.90 0.82
N ARG A 86 -12.19 -7.91 1.66
CA ARG A 86 -12.88 -7.71 2.96
C ARG A 86 -12.14 -6.70 3.84
N HIS A 87 -10.82 -6.76 3.91
CA HIS A 87 -10.04 -5.86 4.75
C HIS A 87 -9.99 -4.42 4.21
N VAL A 88 -10.02 -4.24 2.90
CA VAL A 88 -10.07 -2.92 2.26
C VAL A 88 -11.47 -2.30 2.39
N GLU A 89 -12.53 -3.07 2.18
CA GLU A 89 -13.92 -2.60 2.33
C GLU A 89 -14.25 -2.19 3.77
N ILE A 90 -13.75 -2.92 4.77
CA ILE A 90 -13.96 -2.61 6.19
C ILE A 90 -13.33 -1.26 6.60
N HIS A 91 -12.27 -0.83 5.92
CA HIS A 91 -11.54 0.39 6.26
C HIS A 91 -11.94 1.62 5.44
N GLY A 92 -13.03 1.53 4.66
CA GLY A 92 -13.57 2.65 3.90
C GLY A 92 -12.52 3.26 2.97
N TRP A 93 -12.30 2.62 1.82
CA TRP A 93 -11.61 3.27 0.70
C TRP A 93 -12.58 4.32 0.09
N GLU A 94 -12.90 5.35 0.86
CA GLU A 94 -13.55 6.57 0.37
C GLU A 94 -12.42 7.55 0.03
N GLY A 95 -12.23 7.84 -1.27
CA GLY A 95 -11.40 9.00 -1.66
C GLY A 95 -10.44 8.84 -2.83
N VAL A 96 -10.28 7.68 -3.48
CA VAL A 96 -9.42 7.59 -4.68
C VAL A 96 -10.29 7.28 -5.91
N PRO A 97 -10.44 8.22 -6.87
CA PRO A 97 -11.10 7.93 -8.13
C PRO A 97 -10.20 7.00 -8.97
N LEU A 98 -10.79 5.95 -9.54
CA LEU A 98 -10.18 5.15 -10.61
C LEU A 98 -10.30 5.87 -11.96
#